data_AF-A0A4R9J636-F1
#
_entry.id   AF-A0A4R9J636-F1
#
_cell.length_a   1.000
_cell.length_b   1.000
_cell.length_c   1.000
_cell.angle_alpha   90.00
_cell.angle_beta   90.00
_cell.angle_gamma   90.00
#
_symmetry.space_group_name_H-M   'P 1'
#
loop_
_entity.id
_entity.type
_entity.pdbx_description
1 polymer ?
#
loop_
_entity_poly.entity_id
_entity_poly.type
_entity_poly.pdbx_seq_one_letter_code
_entity_poly.pdbx_strand_id
1 'polypeptide(L)'
;MKLKNYTKLTAIGFAGISIFALSLPMWEKTDEFGLYFALGIGLLFAFFSYLKFKEVKEIREEEQAFAPPLDATVAEKIKYFKNMMYLSFVSFPFLSIVIAWDLNKLESGSVERVSIWAPVAFVYEQLGYWPGVLFVPLLGILVIFLSIKKIRQMKSEEKA
;
A
#
# COMPACT_ATOMS: atom_id res chain seq x y z
N MET A 1 -0.89 12.22 6.83
CA MET A 1 -2.24 12.44 6.27
C MET A 1 -3.26 11.98 7.33
N LYS A 2 -4.26 12.79 7.70
CA LYS A 2 -5.25 12.43 8.74
C LYS A 2 -5.99 11.14 8.36
N LEU A 3 -6.19 10.18 9.28
CA LEU A 3 -6.83 8.88 9.00
C LEU A 3 -8.16 9.04 8.25
N LYS A 4 -9.00 9.98 8.71
CA LYS A 4 -10.27 10.32 8.05
C LYS A 4 -10.10 10.74 6.59
N ASN A 5 -9.05 11.49 6.27
CA ASN A 5 -8.76 11.90 4.89
C ASN A 5 -8.23 10.72 4.07
N TYR A 6 -7.42 9.85 4.67
CA TYR A 6 -6.95 8.63 4.02
C TYR A 6 -8.12 7.69 3.70
N THR A 7 -8.96 7.35 4.68
CA THR A 7 -10.13 6.48 4.49
C THR A 7 -11.12 7.07 3.47
N LYS A 8 -11.30 8.40 3.46
CA LYS A 8 -12.05 9.10 2.39
C LYS A 8 -11.40 8.91 1.03
N LEU A 9 -10.09 9.12 0.91
CA LEU A 9 -9.38 8.96 -0.36
C LEU A 9 -9.40 7.50 -0.85
N THR A 10 -9.31 6.53 0.05
CA THR A 10 -9.45 5.11 -0.29
C THR A 10 -10.88 4.79 -0.75
N ALA A 11 -11.90 5.34 -0.07
CA ALA A 11 -13.30 5.17 -0.47
C ALA A 11 -13.59 5.79 -1.84
N ILE A 12 -13.05 6.98 -2.11
CA ILE A 12 -13.10 7.65 -3.42
C ILE A 12 -12.35 6.83 -4.47
N GLY A 13 -11.18 6.28 -4.15
CA GLY A 13 -10.42 5.41 -5.03
C GLY A 13 -11.20 4.16 -5.44
N PHE A 14 -11.80 3.47 -4.47
CA PHE A 14 -12.66 2.31 -4.75
C PHE A 14 -13.91 2.69 -5.55
N ALA A 15 -14.52 3.86 -5.28
CA ALA A 15 -15.63 4.35 -6.08
C ALA A 15 -15.19 4.64 -7.54
N GLY A 16 -14.02 5.24 -7.73
CA GLY A 16 -13.46 5.50 -9.05
C GLY A 16 -13.20 4.22 -9.85
N ILE A 17 -12.59 3.21 -9.22
CA ILE A 17 -12.36 1.89 -9.83
C ILE A 17 -13.68 1.20 -10.17
N SER A 18 -14.67 1.29 -9.28
CA SER A 18 -16.01 0.74 -9.52
C SER A 18 -16.69 1.38 -10.72
N ILE A 19 -16.72 2.72 -10.78
CA ILE A 19 -17.31 3.47 -11.90
C ILE A 19 -16.56 3.15 -13.19
N PHE A 20 -15.23 3.11 -13.16
CA PHE A 20 -14.42 2.76 -14.31
C PHE A 20 -14.76 1.36 -14.82
N ALA A 21 -14.75 0.35 -13.94
CA ALA A 21 -15.10 -1.03 -14.30
C ALA A 21 -16.52 -1.14 -14.89
N LEU A 22 -17.51 -0.46 -14.29
CA LEU A 22 -18.89 -0.43 -14.80
C LEU A 22 -19.06 0.37 -16.09
N SER A 23 -18.12 1.26 -16.42
CA SER A 23 -18.13 2.03 -17.66
C SER A 23 -17.49 1.30 -18.85
N LEU A 24 -16.65 0.28 -18.61
CA LEU A 24 -15.97 -0.48 -19.67
C LEU A 24 -16.94 -1.07 -20.71
N PRO A 25 -18.11 -1.65 -20.33
CA PRO A 25 -19.06 -2.17 -21.31
C PRO A 25 -19.72 -1.12 -22.21
N MET A 26 -19.64 0.16 -21.83
CA MET A 26 -20.20 1.26 -22.61
C MET A 26 -19.26 1.73 -23.72
N TRP A 27 -17.95 1.47 -23.60
CA TRP A 27 -16.92 2.06 -24.46
C TRP A 27 -16.44 1.09 -25.53
N GLU A 28 -16.55 -0.21 -25.28
CA GLU A 28 -16.05 -1.25 -26.17
C GLU A 28 -17.04 -2.41 -26.23
N LYS A 29 -17.13 -3.08 -27.40
CA LYS A 29 -17.93 -4.30 -27.53
C LYS A 29 -17.27 -5.40 -26.70
N THR A 30 -17.72 -5.53 -25.46
CA THR A 30 -17.27 -6.59 -24.55
C THR A 30 -18.03 -7.88 -24.84
N ASP A 31 -17.31 -8.99 -24.76
CA ASP A 31 -17.91 -10.32 -24.77
C ASP A 31 -18.71 -10.58 -23.48
N GLU A 32 -19.53 -11.63 -23.46
CA GLU A 32 -20.35 -11.97 -22.30
C GLU A 32 -19.51 -12.17 -21.03
N PHE A 33 -18.32 -12.76 -21.19
CA PHE A 33 -17.37 -12.94 -20.09
C PHE A 33 -16.87 -11.58 -19.54
N GLY A 34 -16.42 -10.69 -20.41
CA GLY A 34 -15.97 -9.35 -20.02
C GLY A 34 -17.07 -8.54 -19.33
N LEU A 35 -18.33 -8.70 -19.75
CA LEU A 35 -19.48 -8.07 -19.10
C LEU A 35 -19.68 -8.57 -17.66
N TYR A 36 -19.72 -9.89 -17.44
CA TYR A 36 -19.89 -10.46 -16.09
C TYR A 36 -18.71 -10.13 -15.18
N PHE A 37 -17.49 -10.13 -15.74
CA PHE A 37 -16.29 -9.77 -15.01
C PHE A 37 -16.30 -8.29 -14.58
N ALA A 38 -16.64 -7.38 -15.50
CA ALA A 38 -16.77 -5.96 -15.22
C ALA A 38 -17.85 -5.67 -14.16
N LEU A 39 -19.01 -6.33 -14.25
CA LEU A 39 -20.08 -6.23 -13.25
C LEU A 39 -19.63 -6.75 -11.88
N GLY A 40 -18.99 -7.93 -11.84
CA GLY A 40 -18.51 -8.53 -10.60
C GLY A 40 -17.48 -7.65 -9.89
N ILE A 41 -16.48 -7.15 -10.61
CA ILE A 41 -15.47 -6.22 -10.08
C ILE A 41 -16.11 -4.89 -9.69
N GLY A 42 -16.96 -4.33 -10.55
CA GLY A 42 -17.64 -3.06 -10.30
C GLY A 42 -18.45 -3.10 -9.00
N LEU A 43 -19.25 -4.15 -8.80
CA LEU A 43 -20.04 -4.35 -7.58
C LEU A 43 -19.17 -4.61 -6.36
N LEU A 44 -18.09 -5.40 -6.49
CA LEU A 44 -17.16 -5.66 -5.39
C LEU A 44 -16.51 -4.37 -4.89
N PHE A 45 -16.02 -3.53 -5.79
CA PHE A 45 -15.40 -2.25 -5.43
C PHE A 45 -16.42 -1.22 -4.94
N ALA A 46 -17.65 -1.22 -5.48
CA ALA A 46 -18.75 -0.43 -4.93
C ALA A 46 -19.05 -0.82 -3.47
N PHE A 47 -19.09 -2.12 -3.20
CA PHE A 47 -19.29 -2.65 -1.85
C PHE A 47 -18.16 -2.23 -0.90
N PHE A 48 -16.89 -2.37 -1.32
CA PHE A 48 -15.76 -1.90 -0.50
C PHE A 48 -15.76 -0.39 -0.28
N SER A 49 -16.13 0.40 -1.30
CA SER A 49 -16.32 1.84 -1.17
C SER A 49 -17.40 2.17 -0.14
N TYR A 50 -18.54 1.49 -0.20
CA TYR A 50 -19.63 1.64 0.78
C TYR A 50 -19.18 1.33 2.21
N LEU A 51 -18.48 0.21 2.42
CA LEU A 51 -17.95 -0.15 3.74
C LEU A 51 -17.00 0.93 4.28
N LYS A 52 -16.12 1.47 3.42
CA LYS A 52 -15.18 2.53 3.81
C LYS A 52 -15.87 3.86 4.08
N PHE A 53 -16.92 4.22 3.33
CA PHE A 53 -17.73 5.40 3.63
C PHE A 53 -18.50 5.26 4.94
N LYS A 54 -18.97 4.04 5.27
CA LYS A 54 -19.58 3.76 6.57
C LYS A 54 -18.58 3.94 7.70
N GLU A 55 -17.36 3.41 7.55
CA GLU A 55 -16.27 3.54 8.51
C GLU A 55 -15.87 5.01 8.74
N VAL A 56 -15.86 5.86 7.70
CA VAL A 56 -15.59 7.31 7.82
C VAL A 56 -16.55 8.05 8.76
N LYS A 57 -17.80 7.57 8.89
CA LYS A 57 -18.78 8.16 9.82
C LYS A 57 -18.50 7.80 11.28
N GLU A 58 -17.82 6.68 11.51
CA GLU A 58 -17.53 6.14 12.84
C GLU A 58 -16.17 6.62 13.39
N ILE A 59 -15.24 7.07 12.52
CA ILE A 59 -13.91 7.55 12.93
C ILE A 59 -14.00 8.84 13.78
N ARG A 60 -13.68 8.73 15.08
CA ARG A 60 -13.54 9.87 16.00
C ARG A 60 -12.26 10.66 15.68
N GLU A 61 -12.20 11.94 16.06
CA GLU A 61 -11.03 12.79 15.76
C GLU A 61 -9.74 12.30 16.42
N GLU A 62 -9.85 11.60 17.55
CA GLU A 62 -8.75 10.98 18.29
C GLU A 62 -8.07 9.83 17.53
N GLU A 63 -8.80 9.14 16.64
CA GLU A 63 -8.27 8.05 15.80
C GLU A 63 -7.53 8.57 14.56
N GLN A 64 -7.42 9.89 14.36
CA GLN A 64 -6.81 10.48 13.17
C GLN A 64 -5.27 10.42 13.14
N ALA A 65 -4.64 9.97 14.22
CA ALA A 65 -3.19 9.81 14.32
C ALA A 65 -2.72 8.57 13.52
N PHE A 66 -1.75 8.76 12.64
CA PHE A 66 -1.16 7.68 11.84
C PHE A 66 -0.30 6.72 12.69
N ALA A 67 0.07 7.15 13.90
CA ALA A 67 0.61 6.32 14.95
C ALA A 67 -0.46 6.15 16.03
N PRO A 68 -0.53 5.00 16.73
CA PRO A 68 -1.41 4.87 17.88
C PRO A 68 -1.09 6.00 18.88
N PRO A 69 -2.10 6.63 19.50
CA PRO A 69 -1.85 7.68 20.49
C PRO A 69 -1.06 7.10 21.68
N LEU A 70 -0.34 7.95 22.41
CA LEU A 70 0.62 7.50 23.43
C LEU A 70 -0.04 6.64 24.52
N ASP A 71 -1.30 6.93 24.81
CA ASP A 71 -2.20 6.27 25.75
C ASP A 71 -2.89 5.01 25.18
N ALA A 72 -2.69 4.67 23.90
CA ALA A 72 -3.28 3.47 23.32
C ALA A 72 -2.85 2.20 24.07
N THR A 73 -3.77 1.25 24.13
CA THR A 73 -3.55 -0.04 24.77
C THR A 73 -2.43 -0.82 24.07
N VAL A 74 -1.78 -1.73 24.80
CA VAL A 74 -0.74 -2.61 24.23
C VAL A 74 -1.31 -3.42 23.05
N ALA A 75 -2.56 -3.88 23.16
CA ALA A 75 -3.25 -4.63 22.11
C ALA A 75 -3.40 -3.82 20.81
N GLU A 76 -3.78 -2.54 20.90
CA GLU A 76 -3.93 -1.65 19.73
C GLU A 76 -2.58 -1.34 19.08
N LYS A 77 -1.55 -1.07 19.89
CA LYS A 77 -0.18 -0.87 19.40
C LYS A 77 0.32 -2.11 18.65
N ILE A 78 0.07 -3.32 19.18
CA ILE A 78 0.42 -4.58 18.50
C ILE A 78 -0.36 -4.75 17.19
N LYS A 79 -1.67 -4.44 17.18
CA LYS A 79 -2.50 -4.49 15.96
C LYS A 79 -1.95 -3.56 14.88
N TYR A 80 -1.53 -2.35 15.26
CA TYR A 80 -0.89 -1.40 14.35
C TYR A 80 0.37 -1.98 13.68
N PHE A 81 1.32 -2.52 14.45
CA PHE A 81 2.55 -3.09 13.89
C PHE A 81 2.28 -4.32 13.03
N LYS A 82 1.28 -5.14 13.36
CA LYS A 82 0.85 -6.26 12.49
C LYS A 82 0.32 -5.75 11.14
N ASN A 83 -0.53 -4.72 11.16
CA ASN A 83 -1.03 -4.10 9.93
C ASN A 83 0.11 -3.52 9.09
N MET A 84 1.08 -2.88 9.73
CA MET A 84 2.27 -2.36 9.04
C MET A 84 3.10 -3.49 8.41
N MET A 85 3.21 -4.65 9.05
CA MET A 85 3.85 -5.84 8.47
C MET A 85 3.09 -6.35 7.24
N TYR A 86 1.76 -6.49 7.31
CA TYR A 86 0.96 -6.91 6.16
C TYR A 86 1.08 -5.94 4.98
N LEU A 87 1.02 -4.63 5.27
CA LEU A 87 1.22 -3.61 4.25
C LEU A 87 2.62 -3.71 3.64
N SER A 88 3.65 -3.93 4.46
CA SER A 88 5.03 -4.10 3.99
C SER A 88 5.17 -5.30 3.06
N PHE A 89 4.53 -6.42 3.41
CA PHE A 89 4.57 -7.65 2.63
C PHE A 89 4.00 -7.49 1.22
N VAL A 90 3.05 -6.57 1.02
CA VAL A 90 2.46 -6.30 -0.30
C VAL A 90 3.19 -5.16 -1.01
N SER A 91 3.43 -4.05 -0.32
CA SER A 91 3.96 -2.82 -0.91
C SER A 91 5.42 -2.93 -1.34
N PHE A 92 6.29 -3.57 -0.55
CA PHE A 92 7.71 -3.67 -0.89
C PHE A 92 7.97 -4.57 -2.09
N PRO A 93 7.38 -5.76 -2.23
CA PRO A 93 7.55 -6.57 -3.45
C PRO A 93 7.02 -5.87 -4.69
N PHE A 94 5.84 -5.24 -4.60
CA PHE A 94 5.29 -4.47 -5.72
C PHE A 94 6.23 -3.34 -6.15
N LEU A 95 6.68 -2.52 -5.19
CA LEU A 95 7.60 -1.42 -5.46
C LEU A 95 8.96 -1.92 -6.00
N SER A 96 9.43 -3.06 -5.49
CA SER A 96 10.67 -3.70 -5.97
C SER A 96 10.55 -4.13 -7.44
N ILE A 97 9.41 -4.69 -7.85
CA ILE A 97 9.15 -5.07 -9.25
C ILE A 97 9.15 -3.82 -10.14
N VAL A 98 8.46 -2.76 -9.73
CA VAL A 98 8.41 -1.50 -10.49
C VAL A 98 9.81 -0.91 -10.67
N ILE A 99 10.58 -0.80 -9.58
CA ILE A 99 11.94 -0.25 -9.62
C ILE A 99 12.87 -1.14 -10.45
N ALA A 100 12.80 -2.46 -10.28
CA ALA A 100 13.61 -3.37 -11.07
C ALA A 100 13.29 -3.23 -12.55
N TRP A 101 12.03 -3.05 -12.91
CA TRP A 101 11.63 -2.82 -14.30
C TRP A 101 12.20 -1.50 -14.84
N ASP A 102 12.05 -0.40 -14.11
CA ASP A 102 12.57 0.90 -14.54
C ASP A 102 14.10 0.92 -14.66
N LEU A 103 14.81 0.32 -13.69
CA LEU A 103 16.26 0.20 -13.74
C LEU A 103 16.71 -0.71 -14.90
N ASN A 104 15.99 -1.80 -15.19
CA ASN A 104 16.29 -2.65 -16.36
C ASN A 104 16.11 -1.90 -17.68
N LYS A 105 15.08 -1.05 -17.80
CA LYS A 105 14.90 -0.21 -19.00
C LYS A 105 16.06 0.75 -19.18
N LEU A 106 16.53 1.35 -18.10
CA LEU A 106 17.66 2.27 -18.11
C LEU A 106 18.96 1.54 -18.49
N GLU A 107 19.23 0.39 -17.86
CA GLU A 107 20.46 -0.38 -18.07
C GLU A 107 20.53 -1.02 -19.47
N SER A 108 19.39 -1.42 -20.03
CA SER A 108 19.30 -1.91 -21.42
C SER A 108 19.46 -0.83 -22.48
N GLY A 109 19.55 0.45 -22.09
CA GLY A 109 19.57 1.58 -23.03
C GLY A 109 18.26 1.79 -23.78
N SER A 110 17.17 1.14 -23.34
CA SER A 110 15.86 1.29 -23.98
C SER A 110 15.22 2.66 -23.75
N VAL A 111 15.65 3.35 -22.69
CA VAL A 111 15.27 4.72 -22.34
C VAL A 111 16.47 5.46 -21.76
N GLU A 112 16.54 6.77 -21.99
CA GLU A 112 17.62 7.61 -21.46
C GLU A 112 17.40 8.04 -20.00
N ARG A 113 16.14 8.06 -19.54
CA ARG A 113 15.76 8.55 -18.21
C ARG A 113 14.57 7.80 -17.65
N VAL A 114 14.57 7.58 -16.34
CA VAL A 114 13.44 7.03 -15.56
C VAL A 114 13.20 7.87 -14.30
N SER A 115 11.95 7.98 -13.87
CA SER A 115 11.59 8.70 -12.64
C SER A 115 11.37 7.69 -11.52
N ILE A 116 12.42 7.42 -10.75
CA ILE A 116 12.38 6.51 -9.59
C ILE A 116 12.42 7.26 -8.26
N TRP A 117 12.12 6.57 -7.17
CA TRP A 117 12.14 7.15 -5.83
C TRP A 117 13.56 7.64 -5.47
N ALA A 118 13.68 8.88 -4.99
CA ALA A 118 14.98 9.55 -4.83
C ALA A 118 16.03 8.77 -4.01
N PRO A 119 15.70 8.10 -2.89
CA PRO A 119 16.67 7.27 -2.17
C PRO A 119 17.20 6.09 -3.00
N VAL A 120 16.36 5.52 -3.88
CA VAL A 120 16.76 4.43 -4.79
C VAL A 120 17.66 4.98 -5.88
N ALA A 121 17.33 6.14 -6.45
CA ALA A 121 18.18 6.83 -7.41
C ALA A 121 19.56 7.10 -6.83
N PHE A 122 19.63 7.62 -5.60
CA PHE A 122 20.89 7.88 -4.92
C PHE A 122 21.72 6.60 -4.73
N VAL A 123 21.10 5.50 -4.30
CA VAL A 123 21.81 4.21 -4.15
C VAL A 123 22.30 3.68 -5.49
N TYR A 124 21.48 3.79 -6.54
CA TYR A 124 21.83 3.37 -7.89
C TYR A 124 23.00 4.20 -8.45
N GLU A 125 22.98 5.53 -8.29
CA GLU A 125 24.04 6.42 -8.76
C GLU A 125 25.39 6.17 -8.06
N GLN A 126 25.37 5.87 -6.76
CA GLN A 126 26.59 5.69 -5.97
C GLN A 126 27.14 4.26 -6.01
N LEU A 127 26.26 3.25 -6.05
CA LEU A 127 26.62 1.84 -5.87
C LEU A 127 26.28 0.95 -7.07
N GLY A 128 25.61 1.50 -8.09
CA GLY A 128 25.26 0.81 -9.32
C GLY A 128 23.94 0.02 -9.27
N TYR A 129 23.73 -0.79 -10.31
CA TYR A 129 22.49 -1.51 -10.58
C TYR A 129 22.04 -2.44 -9.44
N TRP A 130 22.88 -3.39 -9.05
CA TRP A 130 22.49 -4.43 -8.07
C TRP A 130 22.09 -3.85 -6.71
N PRO A 131 22.84 -2.92 -6.10
CA PRO A 131 22.43 -2.28 -4.87
C PRO A 131 21.13 -1.48 -5.01
N GLY A 132 20.93 -0.79 -6.13
CA GLY A 132 19.68 -0.06 -6.41
C GLY A 132 18.45 -0.98 -6.44
N VAL A 133 18.56 -2.13 -7.12
CA VAL A 133 17.49 -3.13 -7.20
C VAL A 133 17.21 -3.77 -5.84
N LEU A 134 18.24 -4.09 -5.06
CA LEU A 134 18.11 -4.77 -3.77
C LEU A 134 17.75 -3.83 -2.60
N PHE A 135 17.85 -2.51 -2.79
CA PHE A 135 17.59 -1.55 -1.73
C PHE A 135 16.17 -1.64 -1.14
N VAL A 136 15.16 -1.67 -2.01
CA VAL A 136 13.75 -1.74 -1.61
C VAL A 136 13.37 -3.05 -0.93
N PRO A 137 13.73 -4.24 -1.44
CA PRO A 137 13.41 -5.48 -0.72
C PRO A 137 14.14 -5.56 0.63
N LEU A 138 15.38 -5.06 0.74
CA LEU A 138 16.10 -4.98 2.02
C LEU A 138 15.41 -4.04 3.01
N LEU A 139 14.91 -2.89 2.57
CA LEU A 139 14.09 -2.01 3.40
C LEU A 139 12.82 -2.70 3.89
N GLY A 140 12.15 -3.47 3.04
CA GLY A 140 10.96 -4.24 3.42
C GLY A 140 11.25 -5.25 4.53
N ILE A 141 12.35 -6.01 4.40
CA ILE A 141 12.80 -6.95 5.43
C ILE A 141 13.12 -6.20 6.74
N LEU A 142 13.79 -5.05 6.66
CA LEU A 142 14.11 -4.24 7.84
C LEU A 142 12.84 -3.76 8.56
N VAL A 143 11.83 -3.26 7.84
CA VAL A 143 10.56 -2.82 8.44
C VAL A 143 9.85 -3.97 9.14
N ILE A 144 9.81 -5.16 8.52
CA ILE A 144 9.23 -6.37 9.13
C ILE A 144 9.99 -6.74 10.40
N PHE A 145 11.32 -6.77 10.35
CA PHE A 145 12.16 -7.10 11.50
C PHE A 145 11.95 -6.12 12.68
N LEU A 146 11.95 -4.82 12.40
CA LEU A 146 11.72 -3.78 13.41
C LEU A 146 10.32 -3.89 14.03
N SER A 147 9.30 -4.19 13.21
CA SER A 147 7.93 -4.41 13.69
C SER A 147 7.84 -5.61 14.62
N ILE A 148 8.46 -6.73 14.25
CA ILE A 148 8.51 -7.95 15.10
C ILE A 148 9.24 -7.64 16.41
N LYS A 149 10.39 -6.97 16.36
CA LYS A 149 11.16 -6.58 17.55
C LYS A 149 10.30 -5.72 18.48
N LYS A 150 9.57 -4.75 17.94
CA LYS A 150 8.73 -3.85 18.74
C LYS A 150 7.53 -4.58 19.36
N ILE A 151 6.89 -5.49 18.62
CA ILE A 151 5.81 -6.34 19.16
C ILE A 151 6.32 -7.20 20.33
N ARG A 152 7.52 -7.79 20.21
CA ARG A 152 8.11 -8.60 21.28
C ARG A 152 8.39 -7.77 22.53
N GLN A 153 8.94 -6.57 22.36
CA GLN A 153 9.21 -5.65 23.47
C GLN A 153 7.93 -5.27 24.23
N MET A 154 6.86 -4.90 23.53
CA MET A 154 5.61 -4.52 24.19
C MET A 154 4.97 -5.69 24.94
N LYS A 155 5.06 -6.90 24.38
CA LYS A 155 4.58 -8.12 25.05
C LYS A 155 5.40 -8.49 26.30
N SER A 156 6.67 -8.12 26.38
CA SER A 156 7.46 -8.33 27.59
C SER A 156 7.14 -7.29 28.67
N GLU A 157 6.89 -6.03 28.27
CA GLU A 157 6.52 -4.94 29.19
C GLU A 157 5.13 -5.16 29.82
N GLU A 158 4.20 -5.79 29.10
CA GLU A 158 2.86 -6.13 29.63
C GLU A 158 2.85 -7.27 30.66
N LYS A 159 3.89 -8.11 30.67
CA LYS A 159 4.01 -9.26 31.59
C LYS A 159 4.80 -8.97 32.86
N ALA A 160 5.50 -7.82 32.91
CA ALA A 160 6.32 -7.38 34.03
C ALA A 160 5.49 -6.50 34.96
#